data_AF-A0A542E0V7-F1
#
_entry.id   AF-A0A542E0V7-F1
#
_cell.length_a   1.000
_cell.length_b   1.000
_cell.length_c   1.000
_cell.angle_alpha   90.00
_cell.angle_beta   90.00
_cell.angle_gamma   90.00
#
_symmetry.space_group_name_H-M   'P 1'
#
loop_
_entity.id
_entity.type
_entity.pdbx_description
1 polymer ?
#
loop_
_entity_poly.entity_id
_entity_poly.type
_entity_poly.pdbx_seq_one_letter_code
_entity_poly.pdbx_strand_id
1 'polypeptide(L)'
;MTDGLIRVGADQLDQMSDHLRTTHARMSTGFADLSGDLLRTIADWGDGTASREAYDAFKVRVDRLFQEMFAAVEAMPPLVTQAAQDARDGESRRAAMWSGH
;
A
#
# COMPACT_ATOMS: atom_id res chain seq x y z
N MET A 1 16.16 -31.98 3.06
CA MET A 1 15.01 -31.29 2.44
C MET A 1 14.53 -30.23 3.42
N THR A 2 15.26 -29.13 3.48
CA THR A 2 15.02 -27.90 4.24
C THR A 2 16.17 -27.02 3.72
N ASP A 3 15.95 -25.90 3.06
CA ASP A 3 15.36 -24.72 3.64
C ASP A 3 15.14 -23.74 2.48
N GLY A 4 13.91 -23.73 1.97
CA GLY A 4 13.49 -22.82 0.91
C GLY A 4 13.01 -21.49 1.46
N LEU A 5 13.53 -21.04 2.62
CA LEU A 5 13.26 -19.70 3.11
C LEU A 5 13.94 -18.71 2.16
N ILE A 6 13.14 -18.07 1.33
CA ILE A 6 13.53 -16.89 0.56
C ILE A 6 14.11 -15.89 1.56
N ARG A 7 15.44 -15.80 1.60
CA ARG A 7 16.17 -14.84 2.43
C ARG A 7 16.04 -13.48 1.74
N VAL A 8 14.88 -12.84 1.92
CA VAL A 8 14.68 -11.47 1.45
C VAL A 8 15.61 -10.60 2.28
N GLY A 9 16.68 -10.10 1.66
CA GLY A 9 17.62 -9.22 2.33
C GLY A 9 16.92 -7.93 2.78
N ALA A 10 17.38 -7.35 3.89
CA ALA A 10 16.78 -6.13 4.43
C ALA A 10 16.70 -5.00 3.37
N ASP A 11 17.68 -4.91 2.48
CA ASP A 11 17.69 -3.94 1.37
C ASP A 11 16.55 -4.17 0.36
N GLN A 12 16.16 -5.44 0.14
CA GLN A 12 15.05 -5.79 -0.76
C GLN A 12 13.70 -5.45 -0.12
N LEU A 13 13.58 -5.58 1.19
CA LEU A 13 12.41 -5.16 1.97
C LEU A 13 12.26 -3.63 1.98
N ASP A 14 13.37 -2.90 2.12
CA ASP A 14 13.40 -1.43 2.04
C ASP A 14 12.99 -0.94 0.65
N GLN A 15 13.53 -1.53 -0.43
CA GLN A 15 13.12 -1.24 -1.81
C GLN A 15 11.63 -1.51 -2.05
N MET A 16 11.10 -2.59 -1.48
CA MET A 16 9.67 -2.93 -1.60
C MET A 16 8.79 -1.88 -0.91
N SER A 17 9.21 -1.41 0.27
CA SER A 17 8.51 -0.33 1.00
C SER A 17 8.49 0.99 0.22
N ASP A 18 9.59 1.36 -0.43
CA ASP A 18 9.66 2.57 -1.23
C ASP A 18 8.85 2.48 -2.53
N HIS A 19 8.81 1.30 -3.13
CA HIS A 19 7.94 1.02 -4.27
C HIS A 19 6.45 1.11 -3.89
N LEU A 20 6.07 0.55 -2.74
CA LEU A 20 4.71 0.65 -2.20
C LEU A 20 4.33 2.11 -1.94
N ARG A 21 5.19 2.91 -1.30
CA ARG A 21 4.96 4.34 -1.07
C ARG A 21 4.81 5.14 -2.36
N THR A 22 5.64 4.87 -3.36
CA THR A 22 5.56 5.55 -4.67
C THR A 22 4.26 5.20 -5.39
N THR A 23 3.87 3.92 -5.36
CA THR A 23 2.62 3.44 -5.97
C THR A 23 1.41 4.06 -5.28
N HIS A 24 1.41 4.11 -3.95
CA HIS A 24 0.40 4.79 -3.14
C HIS A 24 0.21 6.25 -3.57
N ALA A 25 1.31 7.02 -3.65
CA ALA A 25 1.26 8.42 -4.04
C ALA A 25 0.63 8.61 -5.43
N ARG A 26 1.03 7.79 -6.40
CA ARG A 26 0.46 7.84 -7.77
C ARG A 26 -1.03 7.51 -7.81
N MET A 27 -1.46 6.50 -7.06
CA MET A 27 -2.87 6.11 -6.99
C MET A 27 -3.72 7.19 -6.32
N SER A 28 -3.21 7.83 -5.27
CA SER A 28 -3.88 8.95 -4.60
C SER A 28 -4.08 10.16 -5.52
N THR A 29 -3.03 10.57 -6.24
CA THR A 29 -3.14 11.64 -7.24
C THR A 29 -4.13 11.31 -8.34
N GLY A 30 -4.01 10.12 -8.97
CA GLY A 30 -4.91 9.74 -10.06
C GLY A 30 -6.38 9.62 -9.64
N PHE A 31 -6.65 9.23 -8.40
CA PHE A 31 -8.01 9.20 -7.85
C PHE A 31 -8.57 10.61 -7.61
N ALA A 32 -7.75 11.55 -7.12
CA ALA A 32 -8.16 12.94 -6.95
C ALA A 32 -8.50 13.58 -8.30
N ASP A 33 -7.67 13.34 -9.32
CA ASP A 33 -7.89 13.82 -10.68
C ASP A 33 -9.19 13.25 -11.27
N LEU A 34 -9.39 11.93 -11.19
CA LEU A 34 -10.61 11.26 -11.66
C LEU A 34 -11.86 11.80 -10.95
N SER A 35 -11.79 11.98 -9.63
CA SER A 35 -12.90 12.55 -8.86
C SER A 35 -13.22 13.98 -9.28
N GLY A 36 -12.20 14.79 -9.57
CA GLY A 36 -12.35 16.15 -10.07
C GLY A 36 -13.01 16.22 -11.45
N ASP A 37 -12.54 15.40 -12.39
CA ASP A 37 -13.10 15.31 -13.74
C ASP A 37 -14.57 14.85 -13.73
N LEU A 38 -14.90 13.89 -12.87
CA LEU A 38 -16.25 13.39 -12.71
C LEU A 38 -17.18 14.45 -12.07
N LEU A 39 -16.74 15.16 -11.03
CA LEU A 39 -17.51 16.26 -10.43
C LEU A 39 -17.81 17.36 -11.44
N ARG A 40 -16.85 17.70 -12.30
CA ARG A 40 -17.03 18.70 -13.36
C ARG A 40 -18.08 18.26 -14.38
N THR A 41 -18.11 16.97 -14.71
CA THR A 41 -19.06 16.40 -15.69
C THR A 41 -20.48 16.32 -15.13
N ILE A 42 -20.61 16.15 -13.81
CA ILE A 42 -21.89 15.89 -13.14
C ILE A 42 -22.63 17.15 -12.73
N ALA A 43 -21.91 18.27 -12.60
CA ALA A 43 -22.52 19.59 -12.39
C ALA A 43 -23.59 19.91 -13.44
N ASP A 44 -23.48 19.32 -14.64
CA ASP A 44 -24.41 19.53 -15.76
C ASP A 44 -25.62 18.58 -15.74
N TRP A 45 -25.64 17.55 -14.88
CA TRP A 45 -26.63 16.45 -14.96
C TRP A 45 -27.93 16.72 -14.18
N GLY A 46 -27.97 17.80 -13.38
CA GLY A 46 -29.10 18.11 -12.50
C GLY A 46 -29.28 17.12 -11.34
N ASP A 47 -29.88 17.58 -10.26
CA ASP A 47 -30.16 16.73 -9.09
C ASP A 47 -31.37 15.80 -9.34
N GLY A 48 -31.33 14.59 -8.79
CA GLY A 48 -32.44 13.63 -8.85
C GLY A 48 -32.59 12.86 -10.17
N THR A 49 -31.58 12.90 -11.04
CA THR A 49 -31.56 12.06 -12.25
C THR A 49 -31.02 10.66 -11.94
N ALA A 50 -31.52 9.64 -12.64
CA ALA A 50 -31.01 8.27 -12.51
C ALA A 50 -29.49 8.16 -12.77
N SER A 51 -28.95 9.01 -13.66
CA SER A 51 -27.51 9.09 -13.92
C SER A 51 -26.73 9.60 -12.71
N ARG A 52 -27.28 10.57 -11.96
CA ARG A 52 -26.67 11.08 -10.73
C ARG A 52 -26.65 10.03 -9.63
N GLU A 53 -27.77 9.33 -9.43
CA GLU A 53 -27.86 8.25 -8.43
C GLU A 53 -26.91 7.09 -8.75
N ALA A 54 -26.82 6.68 -10.02
CA ALA A 54 -25.90 5.65 -10.47
C ALA A 54 -24.43 6.06 -10.25
N TYR A 55 -24.12 7.35 -10.46
CA TYR A 55 -22.80 7.89 -10.16
C TYR A 55 -22.50 7.87 -8.66
N ASP A 56 -23.40 8.37 -7.81
CA ASP A 56 -23.16 8.44 -6.37
C ASP A 56 -22.89 7.02 -5.81
N ALA A 57 -23.63 6.02 -6.28
CA ALA A 57 -23.40 4.62 -5.93
C ALA A 57 -22.05 4.09 -6.44
N PHE A 58 -21.62 4.48 -7.64
CA PHE A 58 -20.30 4.15 -8.17
C PHE A 58 -19.19 4.81 -7.34
N LYS A 59 -19.32 6.11 -7.05
CA LYS A 59 -18.35 6.87 -6.26
C LYS A 59 -18.14 6.27 -4.87
N VAL A 60 -19.21 5.91 -4.18
CA VAL A 60 -19.13 5.25 -2.87
C VAL A 60 -18.35 3.93 -2.94
N ARG A 61 -18.53 3.12 -3.99
CA ARG A 61 -17.77 1.87 -4.16
C ARG A 61 -16.30 2.13 -4.43
N VAL A 62 -16.00 3.06 -5.33
CA VAL A 62 -14.62 3.41 -5.66
C VAL A 62 -13.91 3.94 -4.42
N ASP A 63 -14.51 4.87 -3.69
CA ASP A 63 -13.96 5.47 -2.48
C ASP A 63 -13.62 4.40 -1.44
N ARG A 64 -14.52 3.43 -1.25
CA ARG A 64 -14.30 2.31 -0.33
C ARG A 64 -13.13 1.43 -0.77
N LEU A 65 -13.07 1.03 -2.03
CA LEU A 65 -11.98 0.20 -2.54
C LEU A 65 -10.62 0.90 -2.38
N PHE A 66 -10.57 2.21 -2.63
CA PHE A 66 -9.37 3.00 -2.43
C PHE A 66 -8.99 3.09 -0.95
N GLN A 67 -9.94 3.32 -0.04
CA GLN A 67 -9.67 3.31 1.40
C GLN A 67 -9.13 1.97 1.89
N GLU A 68 -9.71 0.85 1.45
CA GLU A 68 -9.25 -0.50 1.80
C GLU A 68 -7.83 -0.75 1.29
N MET A 69 -7.53 -0.33 0.06
CA MET A 69 -6.19 -0.43 -0.52
C MET A 69 -5.19 0.48 0.20
N PHE A 70 -5.56 1.71 0.54
CA PHE A 70 -4.68 2.64 1.27
C PHE A 70 -4.36 2.12 2.68
N ALA A 71 -5.36 1.61 3.40
CA ALA A 71 -5.14 1.00 4.72
C ALA A 71 -4.19 -0.20 4.64
N ALA A 72 -4.33 -1.05 3.60
CA ALA A 72 -3.42 -2.17 3.40
C ALA A 72 -1.98 -1.70 3.10
N VAL A 73 -1.83 -0.68 2.25
CA VAL A 73 -0.51 -0.15 1.88
C VAL A 73 0.16 0.62 3.02
N GLU A 74 -0.58 1.31 3.88
CA GLU A 74 -0.04 1.96 5.08
C GLU A 74 0.39 0.94 6.16
N ALA A 75 -0.33 -0.18 6.28
CA ALA A 75 -0.01 -1.21 7.27
C ALA A 75 1.25 -2.02 6.93
N MET A 76 1.61 -2.13 5.64
CA MET A 76 2.71 -2.99 5.19
C MET A 76 4.12 -2.48 5.57
N PRO A 77 4.51 -1.21 5.35
CA PRO A 77 5.85 -0.71 5.65
C PRO A 77 6.35 -0.91 7.10
N PRO A 78 5.56 -0.66 8.17
CA PRO A 78 6.04 -0.90 9.52
C PRO A 78 6.26 -2.40 9.79
N LEU A 79 5.42 -3.28 9.25
CA LEU A 79 5.59 -4.73 9.36
C LEU A 79 6.85 -5.21 8.62
N VAL A 80 7.10 -4.65 7.44
CA VAL A 80 8.28 -4.94 6.62
C VAL A 80 9.56 -4.44 7.31
N THR A 81 9.51 -3.25 7.91
CA THR A 81 10.64 -2.67 8.67
C THR A 81 10.95 -3.49 9.92
N GLN A 82 9.92 -3.91 10.67
CA GLN A 82 10.09 -4.75 11.84
C GLN A 82 10.71 -6.10 11.48
N ALA A 83 10.21 -6.74 10.41
CA ALA A 83 10.77 -8.00 9.93
C ALA A 83 12.25 -7.87 9.51
N ALA A 84 12.62 -6.74 8.89
CA ALA A 84 14.01 -6.44 8.55
C ALA A 84 14.91 -6.25 9.78
N GLN A 85 14.41 -5.58 10.82
CA GLN A 85 15.13 -5.40 12.10
C GLN A 85 15.32 -6.74 12.83
N ASP A 86 14.26 -7.54 12.94
CA ASP A 86 14.31 -8.85 13.58
C ASP A 86 15.32 -9.78 12.90
N ALA A 87 15.41 -9.73 11.57
CA ALA A 87 16.39 -10.47 10.79
C ALA A 87 17.84 -10.02 11.09
N ARG A 88 18.11 -8.71 11.13
CA ARG A 88 19.44 -8.14 11.45
C ARG A 88 19.89 -8.52 12.87
N ASP A 89 18.96 -8.47 13.83
CA ASP A 89 19.22 -8.85 15.22
C ASP A 89 19.47 -10.35 15.38
N GLY A 90 18.79 -11.18 14.60
CA GLY A 90 19.01 -12.62 14.55
C GLY A 90 20.40 -12.97 14.00
N GLU A 91 20.82 -12.33 12.91
CA GLU A 91 22.15 -12.54 12.32
C GLU A 91 23.28 -12.09 13.27
N SER A 92 23.11 -10.94 13.93
CA SER A 92 24.08 -10.42 14.90
C SER A 92 24.25 -11.35 16.11
N ARG A 93 23.15 -11.90 16.65
CA ARG A 93 23.19 -12.89 17.73
C ARG A 93 23.91 -14.17 17.33
N ARG A 94 23.66 -14.65 16.10
CA ARG A 94 24.34 -15.86 15.57
C ARG A 94 25.83 -15.64 15.37
N ALA A 95 26.23 -14.47 14.87
CA ALA A 95 27.65 -14.12 14.71
C ALA A 95 28.37 -14.04 16.07
N ALA A 96 27.76 -13.38 17.06
CA ALA A 96 28.30 -13.25 18.41
C ALA A 96 28.48 -14.62 19.11
N MET A 97 27.54 -15.55 18.90
CA MET A 97 27.59 -16.90 19.46
C MET A 97 28.73 -17.74 18.86
N TRP A 98 29.08 -17.52 17.59
CA TRP A 98 30.17 -18.24 16.92
C TRP A 98 31.55 -17.66 17.26
N SER A 99 31.66 -16.36 17.54
CA SER A 99 32.93 -15.70 17.91
C SER A 99 33.35 -15.89 19.38
N GLY A 100 32.53 -16.56 20.20
CA GLY A 100 32.78 -16.84 21.61
C GLY A 100 33.33 -18.24 21.92
N HIS A 101 33.69 -19.01 20.89
CA HIS A 101 34.39 -20.30 20.99
C HIS A 101 35.77 -20.19 20.33
#